data_AF-A0A2N6G264-F1
#
_entry.id   AF-A0A2N6G264-F1
#
_cell.length_a   1.000
_cell.length_b   1.000
_cell.length_c   1.000
_cell.angle_alpha   90.00
_cell.angle_beta   90.00
_cell.angle_gamma   90.00
#
_symmetry.space_group_name_H-M   'P 1'
#
loop_
_entity.id
_entity.type
_entity.pdbx_description
1 polymer ?
#
loop_
_entity_poly.entity_id
_entity_poly.type
_entity_poly.pdbx_seq_one_letter_code
_entity_poly.pdbx_strand_id
1 'polypeptide(L)'
;MFINRYLQTLRTTRLFMIGFGLAMGFVFPFYSAVFFGASAFNPLYAVGCVIAGLLVGLFSYWCIRQVLSNNLANQCNELTSLIGMDTERMLTGEGDHLTVQTELQRELNQRVGRLIEVVQTIADEFTPIHRILDQGAIHLADGNRAQIDKFVETSVAAENMARAFREIIKEVEDLAARASDRTALSTEMSATTDEISERADQFHASILETSASIEEMAASIRETAQNVEYLSESTEQTSGSIIQISATTGHMRDNAQRTAEASRKVREQAQEGITAMNSMQRAVEQIETNSQQSLHAIKRLAEHTTEIGSFLSIITEIVEQTNLLSLNASIIAAQAGDKGRAFAVVAEEVRSLAQRTAASTQEIEGLVENIQRETKAVEKTVSDGVQSVSDGVETSRSANDALHRIDQSAEEASEMVQRIATGTIEQATGSNLIAKEAEKNLDRVRQSRQAIQEQEGRILHIVHALEQMKILAQQINTATTEQAKGNRKYLESVVNDNEKAQLLKEAAIQQLVYGDQVKTFVTETSEVLQHNSNTADDLIAQIADALRLTEKLEKEVALFRSHDSQPVESEDDSKNSGGGGELSEENLDAQLDEFFSETTN
;
A
#
# COMPACT_ATOMS: atom_id res chain seq x y z
N MET A 1 -65.52 -103.86 72.41
CA MET A 1 -66.48 -104.89 71.92
C MET A 1 -65.89 -105.88 70.91
N PHE A 2 -64.92 -105.51 70.07
CA PHE A 2 -64.27 -106.39 69.08
C PHE A 2 -63.32 -107.47 69.67
N ILE A 3 -62.68 -107.19 70.81
CA ILE A 3 -61.64 -108.05 71.43
C ILE A 3 -62.23 -109.28 72.15
N ASN A 4 -63.43 -109.17 72.74
CA ASN A 4 -64.01 -110.27 73.51
C ASN A 4 -64.50 -111.43 72.61
N ARG A 5 -64.96 -111.11 71.39
CA ARG A 5 -65.29 -112.11 70.35
C ARG A 5 -64.04 -112.82 69.81
N TYR A 6 -62.89 -112.14 69.82
CA TYR A 6 -61.61 -112.64 69.32
C TYR A 6 -60.99 -113.71 70.26
N LEU A 7 -61.05 -113.48 71.57
CA LEU A 7 -60.51 -114.41 72.58
C LEU A 7 -61.31 -115.73 72.67
N GLN A 8 -62.61 -115.70 72.38
CA GLN A 8 -63.45 -116.90 72.44
C GLN A 8 -63.14 -117.89 71.29
N THR A 9 -62.87 -117.39 70.08
CA THR A 9 -62.55 -118.21 68.91
C THR A 9 -61.21 -118.95 69.08
N LEU A 10 -60.23 -118.34 69.75
CA LEU A 10 -58.88 -118.92 69.95
C LEU A 10 -58.86 -120.13 70.89
N ARG A 11 -59.79 -120.20 71.86
CA ARG A 11 -59.89 -121.33 72.80
C ARG A 11 -60.45 -122.59 72.12
N THR A 12 -61.40 -122.42 71.20
CA THR A 12 -62.09 -123.52 70.52
C THR A 12 -61.17 -124.23 69.52
N THR A 13 -60.31 -123.48 68.83
CA THR A 13 -59.36 -124.04 67.84
C THR A 13 -58.26 -124.89 68.48
N ARG A 14 -57.83 -124.56 69.72
CA ARG A 14 -56.80 -125.32 70.45
C ARG A 14 -57.25 -126.74 70.79
N LEU A 15 -58.50 -126.91 71.23
CA LEU A 15 -59.02 -128.21 71.66
C LEU A 15 -59.18 -129.17 70.47
N PHE A 16 -59.65 -128.64 69.34
CA PHE A 16 -59.90 -129.41 68.13
C PHE A 16 -58.62 -129.99 67.53
N MET A 17 -57.53 -129.20 67.48
CA MET A 17 -56.27 -129.63 66.88
C MET A 17 -55.48 -130.66 67.72
N ILE A 18 -55.58 -130.58 69.06
CA ILE A 18 -54.98 -131.59 69.96
C ILE A 18 -55.71 -132.93 69.83
N GLY A 19 -57.05 -132.90 69.72
CA GLY A 19 -57.86 -134.11 69.56
C GLY A 19 -57.61 -134.84 68.24
N PHE A 20 -57.44 -134.10 67.14
CA PHE A 20 -57.16 -134.67 65.83
C PHE A 20 -55.78 -135.36 65.75
N GLY A 21 -54.75 -134.76 66.36
CA GLY A 21 -53.40 -135.35 66.39
C GLY A 21 -53.31 -136.65 67.21
N LEU A 22 -54.05 -136.72 68.33
CA LEU A 22 -54.16 -137.93 69.16
C LEU A 22 -54.87 -139.07 68.43
N ALA A 23 -55.95 -138.78 67.72
CA ALA A 23 -56.72 -139.77 66.97
C ALA A 23 -55.89 -140.44 65.86
N MET A 24 -55.11 -139.64 65.11
CA MET A 24 -54.23 -140.17 64.06
C MET A 24 -53.07 -140.99 64.61
N GLY A 25 -52.50 -140.60 65.75
CA GLY A 25 -51.43 -141.36 66.41
C GLY A 25 -51.86 -142.76 66.87
N PHE A 26 -53.15 -142.95 67.17
CA PHE A 26 -53.68 -144.22 67.68
C PHE A 26 -54.05 -145.22 66.57
N VAL A 27 -54.48 -144.73 65.41
CA VAL A 27 -54.90 -145.59 64.28
C VAL A 27 -53.70 -146.13 63.50
N PHE A 28 -52.59 -145.41 63.51
CA PHE A 28 -51.43 -145.73 62.68
C PHE A 28 -50.72 -147.07 62.98
N PRO A 29 -50.55 -147.52 64.24
CA PRO A 29 -49.89 -148.80 64.53
C PRO A 29 -50.62 -149.99 63.92
N PHE A 30 -51.96 -149.96 63.93
CA PHE A 30 -52.79 -151.00 63.33
C PHE A 30 -52.60 -151.08 61.82
N TYR A 31 -52.42 -149.94 61.15
CA TYR A 31 -52.12 -149.93 59.72
C TYR A 31 -50.71 -150.46 59.41
N SER A 32 -49.74 -150.17 60.30
CA SER A 32 -48.34 -150.61 60.14
C SER A 32 -48.10 -152.12 60.34
N ALA A 33 -49.09 -152.87 60.82
CA ALA A 33 -49.00 -154.32 61.05
C ALA A 33 -48.86 -155.15 59.76
N VAL A 34 -49.22 -154.59 58.60
CA VAL A 34 -49.18 -155.29 57.28
C VAL A 34 -47.76 -155.62 56.81
N PHE A 35 -46.73 -154.86 57.24
CA PHE A 35 -45.35 -155.01 56.72
C PHE A 35 -44.34 -155.63 57.70
N PHE A 36 -44.53 -155.53 59.02
CA PHE A 36 -43.48 -155.85 60.01
C PHE A 36 -43.76 -157.06 60.91
N GLY A 37 -44.87 -157.78 60.72
CA GLY A 37 -45.25 -158.87 61.63
C GLY A 37 -45.26 -158.41 63.10
N ALA A 38 -44.86 -159.27 64.04
CA ALA A 38 -44.96 -159.00 65.48
C ALA A 38 -44.23 -157.74 66.01
N SER A 39 -43.35 -157.08 65.23
CA SER A 39 -42.59 -155.88 65.65
C SER A 39 -43.33 -154.55 65.49
N ALA A 40 -44.45 -154.52 64.75
CA ALA A 40 -45.29 -153.32 64.62
C ALA A 40 -45.87 -152.85 65.98
N PHE A 41 -45.87 -153.74 66.98
CA PHE A 41 -46.32 -153.50 68.35
C PHE A 41 -45.18 -153.27 69.34
N ASN A 42 -43.98 -152.90 68.86
CA ASN A 42 -42.91 -152.48 69.74
C ASN A 42 -43.33 -151.19 70.47
N PRO A 43 -43.31 -151.15 71.81
CA PRO A 43 -43.77 -149.98 72.57
C PRO A 43 -43.03 -148.70 72.19
N LEU A 44 -41.76 -148.78 71.76
CA LEU A 44 -41.01 -147.61 71.30
C LEU A 44 -41.59 -147.00 70.01
N TYR A 45 -42.13 -147.83 69.12
CA TYR A 45 -42.69 -147.41 67.83
C TYR A 45 -44.09 -146.83 67.98
N ALA A 46 -44.95 -147.45 68.79
CA ALA A 46 -46.28 -146.92 69.11
C ALA A 46 -46.19 -145.56 69.84
N VAL A 47 -45.23 -145.43 70.76
CA VAL A 47 -44.92 -144.14 71.41
C VAL A 47 -44.39 -143.12 70.40
N GLY A 48 -43.56 -143.55 69.43
CA GLY A 48 -43.09 -142.71 68.32
C GLY A 48 -44.23 -142.14 67.46
N CYS A 49 -45.24 -142.94 67.13
CA CYS A 49 -46.40 -142.49 66.35
C CYS A 49 -47.29 -141.48 67.11
N VAL A 50 -47.48 -141.67 68.42
CA VAL A 50 -48.25 -140.74 69.26
C VAL A 50 -47.50 -139.40 69.45
N ILE A 51 -46.17 -139.45 69.63
CA ILE A 51 -45.33 -138.25 69.73
C ILE A 51 -45.31 -137.47 68.41
N ALA A 52 -45.19 -138.15 67.27
CA ALA A 52 -45.24 -137.51 65.96
C ALA A 52 -46.60 -136.84 65.70
N GLY A 53 -47.72 -137.49 66.07
CA GLY A 53 -49.06 -136.92 65.97
C GLY A 53 -49.27 -135.67 66.85
N LEU A 54 -48.70 -135.64 68.05
CA LEU A 54 -48.73 -134.47 68.95
C LEU A 54 -47.90 -133.29 68.43
N LEU A 55 -46.73 -133.55 67.83
CA LEU A 55 -45.85 -132.50 67.30
C LEU A 55 -46.46 -131.78 66.10
N VAL A 56 -47.12 -132.52 65.19
CA VAL A 56 -47.81 -131.92 64.04
C VAL A 56 -49.01 -131.07 64.50
N GLY A 57 -49.76 -131.52 65.51
CA GLY A 57 -50.85 -130.75 66.11
C GLY A 57 -50.41 -129.44 66.79
N LEU A 58 -49.26 -129.46 67.48
CA LEU A 58 -48.69 -128.26 68.13
C LEU A 58 -48.11 -127.25 67.13
N PHE A 59 -47.49 -127.72 66.04
CA PHE A 59 -46.91 -126.85 65.02
C PHE A 59 -47.97 -126.09 64.21
N SER A 60 -49.07 -126.74 63.84
CA SER A 60 -50.21 -126.07 63.19
C SER A 60 -50.89 -125.01 64.07
N TYR A 61 -50.96 -125.23 65.39
CA TYR A 61 -51.47 -124.23 66.34
C TYR A 61 -50.54 -123.01 66.44
N TRP A 62 -49.22 -123.22 66.39
CA TRP A 62 -48.23 -122.15 66.47
C TRP A 62 -48.28 -121.19 65.27
N CYS A 63 -48.41 -121.70 64.03
CA CYS A 63 -48.52 -120.87 62.83
C CYS A 63 -49.76 -119.95 62.82
N ILE A 64 -50.92 -120.44 63.28
CA ILE A 64 -52.16 -119.66 63.30
C ILE A 64 -52.09 -118.52 64.33
N ARG A 65 -51.42 -118.76 65.48
CA ARG A 65 -51.23 -117.75 66.53
C ARG A 65 -50.31 -116.60 66.06
N GLN A 66 -49.28 -116.88 65.27
CA GLN A 66 -48.28 -115.89 64.86
C GLN A 66 -48.83 -114.88 63.84
N VAL A 67 -49.64 -115.32 62.87
CA VAL A 67 -50.18 -114.45 61.81
C VAL A 67 -51.25 -113.48 62.34
N LEU A 68 -52.03 -113.91 63.34
CA LEU A 68 -53.10 -113.12 63.96
C LEU A 68 -52.56 -112.08 64.97
N SER A 69 -51.37 -112.30 65.53
CA SER A 69 -50.68 -111.38 66.45
C SER A 69 -50.10 -110.13 65.77
N ASN A 70 -49.65 -110.24 64.51
CA ASN A 70 -48.95 -109.12 63.85
C ASN A 70 -49.89 -108.08 63.23
N ASN A 71 -51.14 -108.43 62.89
CA ASN A 71 -52.03 -107.50 62.20
C ASN A 71 -52.81 -106.58 63.16
N LEU A 72 -52.99 -106.96 64.43
CA LEU A 72 -53.59 -106.09 65.46
C LEU A 72 -52.56 -105.12 66.09
N ALA A 73 -51.29 -105.52 66.16
CA ALA A 73 -50.22 -104.70 66.77
C ALA A 73 -49.89 -103.44 65.94
N ASN A 74 -50.00 -103.51 64.60
CA ASN A 74 -49.69 -102.36 63.75
C ASN A 74 -50.81 -101.30 63.73
N GLN A 75 -52.09 -101.70 63.88
CA GLN A 75 -53.20 -100.73 63.95
C GLN A 75 -53.30 -100.04 65.32
N CYS A 76 -52.73 -100.61 66.39
CA CYS A 76 -52.66 -99.96 67.70
C CYS A 76 -51.45 -99.02 67.86
N ASN A 77 -50.37 -99.17 67.08
CA ASN A 77 -49.21 -98.29 67.18
C ASN A 77 -49.43 -96.88 66.59
N GLU A 78 -50.31 -96.71 65.61
CA GLU A 78 -50.69 -95.37 65.12
C GLU A 78 -51.69 -94.64 66.06
N LEU A 79 -52.57 -95.37 66.77
CA LEU A 79 -53.42 -94.75 67.80
C LEU A 79 -52.63 -94.37 69.06
N THR A 80 -51.47 -94.99 69.31
CA THR A 80 -50.65 -94.73 70.51
C THR A 80 -49.82 -93.44 70.39
N SER A 81 -49.48 -92.97 69.18
CA SER A 81 -48.80 -91.67 69.00
C SER A 81 -49.75 -90.47 69.14
N LEU A 82 -51.05 -90.65 68.86
CA LEU A 82 -52.05 -89.59 69.02
C LEU A 82 -52.63 -89.48 70.45
N ILE A 83 -52.65 -90.55 71.24
CA ILE A 83 -53.44 -90.62 72.50
C ILE A 83 -52.60 -90.65 73.79
N GLY A 84 -51.29 -90.94 73.76
CA GLY A 84 -50.40 -90.67 74.90
C GLY A 84 -50.84 -91.23 76.26
N MET A 85 -51.44 -92.42 76.31
CA MET A 85 -51.82 -93.11 77.55
C MET A 85 -51.25 -94.52 77.62
N ASP A 86 -50.63 -94.85 78.76
CA ASP A 86 -50.14 -96.17 79.13
C ASP A 86 -51.28 -97.21 79.10
N THR A 87 -51.29 -98.02 78.04
CA THR A 87 -52.30 -99.05 77.78
C THR A 87 -52.10 -100.33 78.61
N GLU A 88 -51.16 -100.32 79.56
CA GLU A 88 -50.88 -101.45 80.45
C GLU A 88 -51.90 -101.61 81.59
N ARG A 89 -52.76 -100.60 81.85
CA ARG A 89 -53.78 -100.62 82.92
C ARG A 89 -55.19 -101.07 82.52
N MET A 90 -55.47 -101.27 81.23
CA MET A 90 -56.81 -101.64 80.74
C MET A 90 -57.08 -103.15 80.65
N LEU A 91 -56.08 -104.00 80.91
CA LEU A 91 -56.19 -105.46 80.70
C LEU A 91 -56.41 -106.27 81.99
N THR A 92 -56.60 -105.62 83.15
CA THR A 92 -56.75 -106.31 84.44
C THR A 92 -57.80 -105.65 85.33
N GLY A 93 -59.01 -106.23 85.37
CA GLY A 93 -59.90 -106.22 86.54
C GLY A 93 -60.75 -104.96 86.82
N GLU A 94 -62.06 -105.13 86.69
CA GLU A 94 -63.15 -104.48 87.44
C GLU A 94 -63.02 -102.97 87.79
N GLY A 95 -63.55 -102.10 86.90
CA GLY A 95 -63.80 -100.68 87.17
C GLY A 95 -64.74 -100.07 86.11
N ASP A 96 -65.68 -99.23 86.55
CA ASP A 96 -66.87 -98.75 85.83
C ASP A 96 -66.58 -97.94 84.54
N HIS A 97 -67.36 -98.19 83.48
CA HIS A 97 -67.08 -97.81 82.09
C HIS A 97 -67.36 -96.32 81.75
N LEU A 98 -67.84 -95.53 82.72
CA LEU A 98 -68.33 -94.16 82.51
C LEU A 98 -67.27 -93.06 82.74
N THR A 99 -66.23 -93.33 83.54
CA THR A 99 -65.18 -92.35 83.88
C THR A 99 -64.11 -92.23 82.77
N VAL A 100 -63.90 -93.28 81.98
CA VAL A 100 -62.93 -93.30 80.87
C VAL A 100 -63.45 -92.54 79.64
N GLN A 101 -64.77 -92.40 79.48
CA GLN A 101 -65.38 -91.69 78.35
C GLN A 101 -65.36 -90.16 78.54
N THR A 102 -65.42 -89.67 79.78
CA THR A 102 -65.38 -88.22 80.10
C THR A 102 -63.96 -87.65 80.01
N GLU A 103 -62.95 -88.42 80.40
CA GLU A 103 -61.54 -88.02 80.27
C GLU A 103 -61.11 -87.93 78.78
N LEU A 104 -61.59 -88.84 77.93
CA LEU A 104 -61.26 -88.86 76.49
C LEU A 104 -61.86 -87.67 75.73
N GLN A 105 -63.07 -87.23 76.11
CA GLN A 105 -63.76 -86.11 75.47
C GLN A 105 -63.15 -84.75 75.87
N ARG A 106 -62.63 -84.64 77.10
CA ARG A 106 -61.93 -83.45 77.60
C ARG A 106 -60.56 -83.25 76.92
N GLU A 107 -59.80 -84.31 76.69
CA GLU A 107 -58.49 -84.24 76.05
C GLU A 107 -58.59 -83.94 74.53
N LEU A 108 -59.64 -84.45 73.85
CA LEU A 108 -59.88 -84.19 72.43
C LEU A 108 -60.22 -82.70 72.17
N ASN A 109 -61.09 -82.10 73.01
CA ASN A 109 -61.43 -80.68 72.91
C ASN A 109 -60.22 -79.77 73.17
N GLN A 110 -59.31 -80.13 74.09
CA GLN A 110 -58.09 -79.36 74.32
C GLN A 110 -57.11 -79.39 73.14
N ARG A 111 -57.04 -80.48 72.37
CA ARG A 111 -56.15 -80.57 71.20
C ARG A 111 -56.74 -79.89 69.96
N VAL A 112 -58.05 -79.97 69.73
CA VAL A 112 -58.72 -79.19 68.65
C VAL A 112 -58.60 -77.68 68.92
N GLY A 113 -58.71 -77.25 70.19
CA GLY A 113 -58.45 -75.86 70.58
C GLY A 113 -57.03 -75.39 70.24
N ARG A 114 -56.00 -76.22 70.50
CA ARG A 114 -54.60 -75.91 70.15
C ARG A 114 -54.35 -75.84 68.65
N LEU A 115 -55.02 -76.67 67.84
CA LEU A 115 -54.82 -76.70 66.39
C LEU A 115 -55.43 -75.47 65.72
N ILE A 116 -56.59 -75.01 66.21
CA ILE A 116 -57.21 -73.73 65.82
C ILE A 116 -56.29 -72.55 66.17
N GLU A 117 -55.66 -72.58 67.35
CA GLU A 117 -54.72 -71.53 67.80
C GLU A 117 -53.45 -71.47 66.92
N VAL A 118 -52.90 -72.60 66.47
CA VAL A 118 -51.74 -72.65 65.56
C VAL A 118 -52.10 -72.14 64.16
N VAL A 119 -53.25 -72.51 63.60
CA VAL A 119 -53.67 -72.03 62.28
C VAL A 119 -53.97 -70.53 62.32
N GLN A 120 -54.55 -70.01 63.41
CA GLN A 120 -54.71 -68.57 63.61
C GLN A 120 -53.36 -67.87 63.73
N THR A 121 -52.40 -68.41 64.48
CA THR A 121 -51.06 -67.80 64.59
C THR A 121 -50.37 -67.71 63.23
N ILE A 122 -50.49 -68.75 62.38
CA ILE A 122 -49.93 -68.72 61.02
C ILE A 122 -50.65 -67.70 60.13
N ALA A 123 -51.99 -67.58 60.20
CA ALA A 123 -52.74 -66.58 59.44
C ALA A 123 -52.44 -65.14 59.92
N ASP A 124 -52.30 -64.94 61.24
CA ASP A 124 -51.93 -63.68 61.87
C ASP A 124 -50.49 -63.27 61.52
N GLU A 125 -49.56 -64.23 61.33
CA GLU A 125 -48.19 -63.97 60.87
C GLU A 125 -48.07 -63.79 59.34
N PHE A 126 -48.96 -64.39 58.54
CA PHE A 126 -48.93 -64.25 57.07
C PHE A 126 -49.44 -62.88 56.58
N THR A 127 -50.41 -62.31 57.29
CA THR A 127 -50.99 -61.01 56.97
C THR A 127 -49.97 -59.85 56.93
N PRO A 128 -49.09 -59.66 57.94
CA PRO A 128 -48.06 -58.62 57.87
C PRO A 128 -47.00 -58.88 56.79
N ILE A 129 -46.66 -60.15 56.49
CA ILE A 129 -45.70 -60.50 55.42
C ILE A 129 -46.25 -60.11 54.04
N HIS A 130 -47.52 -60.41 53.76
CA HIS A 130 -48.16 -60.00 52.51
C HIS A 130 -48.23 -58.48 52.37
N ARG A 131 -48.55 -57.78 53.46
CA ARG A 131 -48.58 -56.31 53.45
C ARG A 131 -47.22 -55.70 53.13
N ILE A 132 -46.12 -56.30 53.63
CA ILE A 132 -44.76 -55.87 53.30
C ILE A 132 -44.41 -56.18 51.84
N LEU A 133 -44.78 -57.36 51.33
CA LEU A 133 -44.52 -57.73 49.93
C LEU A 133 -45.31 -56.86 48.95
N ASP A 134 -46.57 -56.56 49.26
CA ASP A 134 -47.45 -55.69 48.47
C ASP A 134 -46.91 -54.26 48.45
N GLN A 135 -46.54 -53.70 49.61
CA GLN A 135 -45.87 -52.40 49.69
C GLN A 135 -44.53 -52.38 48.96
N GLY A 136 -43.75 -53.46 49.04
CA GLY A 136 -42.47 -53.59 48.33
C GLY A 136 -42.64 -53.63 46.81
N ALA A 137 -43.65 -54.35 46.31
CA ALA A 137 -43.94 -54.45 44.89
C ALA A 137 -44.52 -53.14 44.32
N ILE A 138 -45.41 -52.47 45.06
CA ILE A 138 -45.91 -51.11 44.71
C ILE A 138 -44.75 -50.12 44.67
N HIS A 139 -43.88 -50.10 45.69
CA HIS A 139 -42.69 -49.23 45.70
C HIS A 139 -41.72 -49.53 44.54
N LEU A 140 -41.59 -50.79 44.13
CA LEU A 140 -40.74 -51.18 42.99
C LEU A 140 -41.35 -50.74 41.65
N ALA A 141 -42.67 -50.90 41.46
CA ALA A 141 -43.38 -50.43 40.27
C ALA A 141 -43.32 -48.90 40.16
N ASP A 142 -43.66 -48.18 41.23
CA ASP A 142 -43.62 -46.71 41.27
C ASP A 142 -42.19 -46.19 41.12
N GLY A 143 -41.20 -46.85 41.76
CA GLY A 143 -39.79 -46.51 41.65
C GLY A 143 -39.24 -46.67 40.23
N ASN A 144 -39.57 -47.78 39.55
CA ASN A 144 -39.16 -48.00 38.16
C ASN A 144 -39.85 -47.00 37.22
N ARG A 145 -41.12 -46.68 37.45
CA ARG A 145 -41.87 -45.71 36.64
C ARG A 145 -41.32 -44.29 36.79
N ALA A 146 -41.01 -43.88 38.02
CA ALA A 146 -40.33 -42.60 38.29
C ALA A 146 -38.91 -42.55 37.67
N GLN A 147 -38.19 -43.67 37.63
CA GLN A 147 -36.90 -43.74 36.94
C GLN A 147 -37.05 -43.65 35.42
N ILE A 148 -38.06 -44.30 34.81
CA ILE A 148 -38.35 -44.17 33.37
C ILE A 148 -38.60 -42.71 33.00
N ASP A 149 -39.39 -41.96 33.78
CA ASP A 149 -39.63 -40.54 33.54
C ASP A 149 -38.33 -39.71 33.56
N LYS A 150 -37.41 -40.01 34.49
CA LYS A 150 -36.09 -39.38 34.56
C LYS A 150 -35.18 -39.75 33.40
N PHE A 151 -35.28 -40.99 32.90
CA PHE A 151 -34.57 -41.43 31.70
C PHE A 151 -35.12 -40.75 30.43
N VAL A 152 -36.43 -40.54 30.33
CA VAL A 152 -37.05 -39.75 29.26
C VAL A 152 -36.55 -38.30 29.29
N GLU A 153 -36.50 -37.67 30.47
CA GLU A 153 -35.93 -36.33 30.65
C GLU A 153 -34.46 -36.27 30.20
N THR A 154 -33.66 -37.30 30.53
CA THR A 154 -32.26 -37.43 30.11
C THR A 154 -32.12 -37.59 28.59
N SER A 155 -33.02 -38.35 27.95
CA SER A 155 -33.06 -38.50 26.49
C SER A 155 -33.32 -37.17 25.78
N VAL A 156 -34.29 -36.39 26.27
CA VAL A 156 -34.62 -35.06 25.73
C VAL A 156 -33.44 -34.09 25.91
N ALA A 157 -32.77 -34.13 27.06
CA ALA A 157 -31.57 -33.33 27.30
C ALA A 157 -30.42 -33.70 26.33
N ALA A 158 -30.20 -35.00 26.10
CA ALA A 158 -29.20 -35.49 25.14
C ALA A 158 -29.52 -35.06 23.70
N GLU A 159 -30.80 -35.09 23.30
CA GLU A 159 -31.23 -34.61 21.97
C GLU A 159 -31.07 -33.10 21.78
N ASN A 160 -31.38 -32.32 22.82
CA ASN A 160 -31.15 -30.87 22.80
C ASN A 160 -29.66 -30.54 22.73
N MET A 161 -28.82 -31.28 23.47
CA MET A 161 -27.37 -31.18 23.40
C MET A 161 -26.85 -31.55 22.00
N ALA A 162 -27.39 -32.60 21.38
CA ALA A 162 -27.04 -32.98 20.01
C ALA A 162 -27.51 -31.97 18.95
N ARG A 163 -28.57 -31.21 19.21
CA ARG A 163 -28.97 -30.08 18.35
C ARG A 163 -27.97 -28.93 18.49
N ALA A 164 -27.64 -28.53 19.72
CA ALA A 164 -26.69 -27.47 20.01
C ALA A 164 -25.29 -27.74 19.41
N PHE A 165 -24.77 -28.97 19.54
CA PHE A 165 -23.48 -29.32 18.92
C PHE A 165 -23.52 -29.33 17.38
N ARG A 166 -24.65 -29.69 16.76
CA ARG A 166 -24.82 -29.56 15.31
C ARG A 166 -24.82 -28.09 14.85
N GLU A 167 -25.45 -27.21 15.62
CA GLU A 167 -25.39 -25.76 15.38
C GLU A 167 -23.95 -25.23 15.54
N ILE A 168 -23.22 -25.64 16.59
CA ILE A 168 -21.80 -25.29 16.77
C ILE A 168 -20.95 -25.72 15.57
N ILE A 169 -21.14 -26.95 15.05
CA ILE A 169 -20.40 -27.41 13.86
C ILE A 169 -20.67 -26.50 12.66
N LYS A 170 -21.93 -26.11 12.43
CA LYS A 170 -22.30 -25.21 11.33
C LYS A 170 -21.67 -23.82 11.49
N GLU A 171 -21.71 -23.24 12.68
CA GLU A 171 -21.08 -21.94 12.97
C GLU A 171 -19.56 -21.99 12.79
N VAL A 172 -18.92 -23.10 13.17
CA VAL A 172 -17.48 -23.33 12.97
C VAL A 172 -17.12 -23.46 11.49
N GLU A 173 -17.96 -24.12 10.69
CA GLU A 173 -17.77 -24.20 9.23
C GLU A 173 -17.89 -22.84 8.56
N ASP A 174 -18.86 -22.01 8.99
CA ASP A 174 -18.98 -20.62 8.52
C ASP A 174 -17.78 -19.77 8.96
N LEU A 175 -17.31 -19.94 10.19
CA LEU A 175 -16.10 -19.28 10.69
C LEU A 175 -14.85 -19.66 9.87
N ALA A 176 -14.71 -20.92 9.47
CA ALA A 176 -13.61 -21.39 8.64
C ALA A 176 -13.66 -20.77 7.22
N ALA A 177 -14.85 -20.66 6.63
CA ALA A 177 -15.02 -19.97 5.34
C ALA A 177 -14.61 -18.48 5.44
N ARG A 178 -15.10 -17.78 6.49
CA ARG A 178 -14.72 -16.38 6.75
C ARG A 178 -13.22 -16.22 7.03
N ALA A 179 -12.58 -17.18 7.70
CA ALA A 179 -11.14 -17.16 7.94
C ALA A 179 -10.34 -17.30 6.63
N SER A 180 -10.81 -18.13 5.70
CA SER A 180 -10.23 -18.24 4.35
C SER A 180 -10.32 -16.91 3.59
N ASP A 181 -11.49 -16.26 3.60
CA ASP A 181 -11.68 -14.95 2.96
C ASP A 181 -10.77 -13.87 3.58
N ARG A 182 -10.66 -13.84 4.91
CA ARG A 182 -9.75 -12.93 5.63
C ARG A 182 -8.27 -13.19 5.29
N THR A 183 -7.89 -14.44 5.04
CA THR A 183 -6.54 -14.82 4.62
C THR A 183 -6.23 -14.31 3.22
N ALA A 184 -7.18 -14.44 2.29
CA ALA A 184 -7.04 -13.91 0.93
C ALA A 184 -6.89 -12.37 0.95
N LEU A 185 -7.76 -11.67 1.69
CA LEU A 185 -7.67 -10.21 1.87
C LEU A 185 -6.35 -9.77 2.51
N SER A 186 -5.87 -10.50 3.51
CA SER A 186 -4.57 -10.22 4.13
C SER A 186 -3.41 -10.44 3.16
N THR A 187 -3.48 -11.45 2.29
CA THR A 187 -2.46 -11.67 1.25
C THR A 187 -2.44 -10.54 0.23
N GLU A 188 -3.61 -10.10 -0.23
CA GLU A 188 -3.76 -8.93 -1.10
C GLU A 188 -3.26 -7.64 -0.43
N MET A 189 -3.54 -7.48 0.87
CA MET A 189 -3.04 -6.35 1.65
C MET A 189 -1.51 -6.36 1.78
N SER A 190 -0.86 -7.53 1.85
CA SER A 190 0.60 -7.63 1.82
C SER A 190 1.15 -7.16 0.47
N ALA A 191 0.58 -7.67 -0.64
CA ALA A 191 1.02 -7.31 -1.98
C ALA A 191 0.88 -5.80 -2.26
N THR A 192 -0.23 -5.19 -1.84
CA THR A 192 -0.44 -3.75 -1.98
C THR A 192 0.50 -2.94 -1.09
N THR A 193 0.83 -3.42 0.11
CA THR A 193 1.80 -2.76 0.99
C THR A 193 3.21 -2.80 0.39
N ASP A 194 3.61 -3.92 -0.20
CA ASP A 194 4.89 -4.04 -0.91
C ASP A 194 4.96 -3.09 -2.12
N GLU A 195 3.88 -3.00 -2.91
CA GLU A 195 3.79 -2.06 -4.04
C GLU A 195 3.86 -0.60 -3.59
N ILE A 196 3.18 -0.24 -2.47
CA ILE A 196 3.26 1.11 -1.90
C ILE A 196 4.69 1.41 -1.45
N SER A 197 5.39 0.45 -0.84
CA SER A 197 6.79 0.63 -0.41
C SER A 197 7.70 0.92 -1.59
N GLU A 198 7.59 0.13 -2.67
CA GLU A 198 8.38 0.35 -3.88
C GLU A 198 8.11 1.73 -4.50
N ARG A 199 6.83 2.12 -4.60
CA ARG A 199 6.45 3.45 -5.12
C ARG A 199 6.91 4.59 -4.22
N ALA A 200 6.94 4.40 -2.90
CA ALA A 200 7.42 5.39 -1.96
C ALA A 200 8.94 5.61 -2.09
N ASP A 201 9.71 4.55 -2.31
CA ASP A 201 11.15 4.64 -2.58
C ASP A 201 11.44 5.34 -3.91
N GLN A 202 10.68 5.02 -4.97
CA GLN A 202 10.76 5.73 -6.26
C GLN A 202 10.39 7.21 -6.11
N PHE A 203 9.35 7.52 -5.33
CA PHE A 203 8.94 8.90 -5.04
C PHE A 203 10.04 9.67 -4.28
N HIS A 204 10.70 9.02 -3.32
CA HIS A 204 11.83 9.61 -2.60
C HIS A 204 13.02 9.91 -3.54
N ALA A 205 13.36 8.98 -4.44
CA ALA A 205 14.39 9.21 -5.45
C ALA A 205 14.06 10.40 -6.36
N SER A 206 12.79 10.53 -6.78
CA SER A 206 12.32 11.65 -7.60
C SER A 206 12.41 13.00 -6.87
N ILE A 207 12.17 13.03 -5.55
CA ILE A 207 12.36 14.23 -4.72
C ILE A 207 13.83 14.65 -4.71
N LEU A 208 14.76 13.70 -4.55
CA LEU A 208 16.21 13.99 -4.55
C LEU A 208 16.68 14.53 -5.91
N GLU A 209 16.23 13.93 -7.00
CA GLU A 209 16.53 14.40 -8.35
C GLU A 209 15.98 15.82 -8.58
N THR A 210 14.72 16.06 -8.20
CA THR A 210 14.11 17.40 -8.32
C THR A 210 14.84 18.43 -7.46
N SER A 211 15.33 18.03 -6.28
CA SER A 211 16.12 18.91 -5.41
C SER A 211 17.43 19.33 -6.06
N ALA A 212 18.15 18.38 -6.68
CA ALA A 212 19.38 18.68 -7.43
C ALA A 212 19.11 19.62 -8.62
N SER A 213 18.04 19.40 -9.38
CA SER A 213 17.64 20.30 -10.47
C SER A 213 17.32 21.72 -9.98
N ILE A 214 16.75 21.86 -8.79
CA ILE A 214 16.45 23.17 -8.20
C ILE A 214 17.71 23.89 -7.72
N GLU A 215 18.69 23.18 -7.19
CA GLU A 215 20.01 23.76 -6.87
C GLU A 215 20.72 24.27 -8.12
N GLU A 216 20.69 23.50 -9.21
CA GLU A 216 21.24 23.91 -10.51
C GLU A 216 20.49 25.13 -11.08
N MET A 217 19.16 25.13 -10.98
CA MET A 217 18.34 26.28 -11.38
C MET A 217 18.70 27.54 -10.57
N ALA A 218 18.91 27.40 -9.26
CA ALA A 218 19.32 28.51 -8.40
C ALA A 218 20.72 29.03 -8.73
N ALA A 219 21.62 28.17 -9.19
CA ALA A 219 22.93 28.58 -9.69
C ALA A 219 22.81 29.33 -11.03
N SER A 220 22.01 28.81 -11.97
CA SER A 220 21.77 29.41 -13.29
C SER A 220 21.11 30.79 -13.20
N ILE A 221 20.17 30.99 -12.26
CA ILE A 221 19.58 32.31 -12.00
C ILE A 221 20.62 33.31 -11.49
N ARG A 222 21.50 32.89 -10.57
CA ARG A 222 22.58 33.76 -10.06
C ARG A 222 23.55 34.16 -11.15
N GLU A 223 23.92 33.24 -12.03
CA GLU A 223 24.76 33.53 -13.20
C GLU A 223 24.05 34.49 -14.16
N THR A 224 22.76 34.25 -14.45
CA THR A 224 21.96 35.13 -15.30
C THR A 224 21.87 36.54 -14.69
N ALA A 225 21.75 36.67 -13.37
CA ALA A 225 21.76 37.95 -12.68
C ALA A 225 23.07 38.71 -12.86
N GLN A 226 24.21 38.01 -12.75
CA GLN A 226 25.53 38.60 -13.02
C GLN A 226 25.63 39.06 -14.48
N ASN A 227 25.18 38.24 -15.43
CA ASN A 227 25.19 38.59 -16.86
C ASN A 227 24.32 39.81 -17.17
N VAL A 228 23.17 39.97 -16.50
CA VAL A 228 22.30 41.14 -16.64
C VAL A 228 22.99 42.41 -16.09
N GLU A 229 23.74 42.30 -15.00
CA GLU A 229 24.51 43.43 -14.45
C GLU A 229 25.63 43.85 -15.42
N TYR A 230 26.41 42.90 -15.94
CA TYR A 230 27.43 43.17 -16.95
C TYR A 230 26.84 43.79 -18.23
N LEU A 231 25.66 43.31 -18.66
CA LEU A 231 24.96 43.88 -19.80
C LEU A 231 24.52 45.33 -19.53
N SER A 232 24.11 45.65 -18.31
CA SER A 232 23.77 47.01 -17.88
C SER A 232 24.99 47.93 -18.02
N GLU A 233 26.11 47.56 -17.39
CA GLU A 233 27.36 48.34 -17.41
C GLU A 233 27.88 48.53 -18.84
N SER A 234 27.90 47.46 -19.65
CA SER A 234 28.32 47.53 -21.04
C SER A 234 27.41 48.44 -21.88
N THR A 235 26.10 48.47 -21.59
CA THR A 235 25.16 49.33 -22.30
C THR A 235 25.33 50.80 -21.90
N GLU A 236 25.59 51.08 -20.62
CA GLU A 236 25.91 52.43 -20.15
C GLU A 236 27.21 52.96 -20.76
N GLN A 237 28.27 52.13 -20.82
CA GLN A 237 29.52 52.49 -21.48
C GLN A 237 29.32 52.75 -22.98
N THR A 238 28.49 51.96 -23.64
CA THR A 238 28.10 52.17 -25.04
C THR A 238 27.39 53.51 -25.22
N SER A 239 26.44 53.84 -24.33
CA SER A 239 25.75 55.14 -24.32
C SER A 239 26.74 56.31 -24.15
N GLY A 240 27.68 56.21 -23.22
CA GLY A 240 28.74 57.21 -23.03
C GLY A 240 29.61 57.40 -24.28
N SER A 241 29.98 56.30 -24.95
CA SER A 241 30.75 56.34 -26.20
C SER A 241 29.97 57.06 -27.32
N ILE A 242 28.66 56.87 -27.40
CA ILE A 242 27.81 57.51 -28.41
C ILE A 242 27.68 59.02 -28.17
N ILE A 243 27.65 59.48 -26.92
CA ILE A 243 27.69 60.90 -26.58
C ILE A 243 29.00 61.52 -27.10
N GLN A 244 30.13 60.84 -26.91
CA GLN A 244 31.42 61.29 -27.43
C GLN A 244 31.49 61.29 -28.97
N ILE A 245 30.93 60.26 -29.62
CA ILE A 245 30.83 60.23 -31.09
C ILE A 245 29.95 61.38 -31.59
N SER A 246 28.84 61.68 -30.92
CA SER A 246 27.95 62.78 -31.29
C SER A 246 28.66 64.13 -31.21
N ALA A 247 29.44 64.36 -30.15
CA ALA A 247 30.28 65.56 -30.02
C ALA A 247 31.33 65.65 -31.15
N THR A 248 32.05 64.55 -31.40
CA THR A 248 33.08 64.47 -32.45
C THR A 248 32.50 64.72 -33.84
N THR A 249 31.31 64.19 -34.11
CA THR A 249 30.57 64.39 -35.36
C THR A 249 30.16 65.85 -35.52
N GLY A 250 29.76 66.51 -34.41
CA GLY A 250 29.53 67.96 -34.38
C GLY A 250 30.77 68.78 -34.75
N HIS A 251 31.94 68.44 -34.19
CA HIS A 251 33.21 69.09 -34.54
C HIS A 251 33.63 68.83 -35.99
N MET A 252 33.41 67.61 -36.50
CA MET A 252 33.73 67.26 -37.88
C MET A 252 32.89 68.09 -38.88
N ARG A 253 31.61 68.31 -38.56
CA ARG A 253 30.73 69.18 -39.36
C ARG A 253 31.25 70.62 -39.42
N ASP A 254 31.63 71.19 -38.27
CA ASP A 254 32.20 72.56 -38.21
C ASP A 254 33.51 72.65 -39.00
N ASN A 255 34.41 71.69 -38.82
CA ASN A 255 35.67 71.62 -39.56
C ASN A 255 35.46 71.48 -41.07
N ALA A 256 34.51 70.66 -41.50
CA ALA A 256 34.15 70.53 -42.91
C ALA A 256 33.66 71.88 -43.45
N GLN A 257 32.73 72.55 -42.77
CA GLN A 257 32.23 73.86 -43.20
C GLN A 257 33.34 74.92 -43.32
N ARG A 258 34.24 74.99 -42.32
CA ARG A 258 35.38 75.91 -42.32
C ARG A 258 36.38 75.60 -43.45
N THR A 259 36.61 74.32 -43.74
CA THR A 259 37.52 73.91 -44.81
C THR A 259 36.93 74.19 -46.19
N ALA A 260 35.62 74.01 -46.38
CA ALA A 260 34.92 74.39 -47.61
C ALA A 260 35.03 75.91 -47.86
N GLU A 261 34.82 76.72 -46.84
CA GLU A 261 34.95 78.18 -46.94
C GLU A 261 36.40 78.60 -47.27
N ALA A 262 37.38 77.99 -46.60
CA ALA A 262 38.80 78.25 -46.87
C ALA A 262 39.18 77.86 -48.30
N SER A 263 38.75 76.68 -48.78
CA SER A 263 39.01 76.21 -50.14
C SER A 263 38.40 77.16 -51.17
N ARG A 264 37.16 77.63 -50.93
CA ARG A 264 36.52 78.64 -51.79
C ARG A 264 37.31 79.95 -51.85
N LYS A 265 37.82 80.44 -50.72
CA LYS A 265 38.64 81.66 -50.67
C LYS A 265 39.97 81.49 -51.42
N VAL A 266 40.64 80.35 -51.26
CA VAL A 266 41.88 80.04 -52.00
C VAL A 266 41.63 80.04 -53.51
N ARG A 267 40.52 79.45 -53.93
CA ARG A 267 40.11 79.41 -55.34
C ARG A 267 39.85 80.81 -55.90
N GLU A 268 39.12 81.64 -55.17
CA GLU A 268 38.85 83.03 -55.54
C GLU A 268 40.16 83.83 -55.69
N GLN A 269 41.09 83.69 -54.74
CA GLN A 269 42.42 84.31 -54.77
C GLN A 269 43.30 83.79 -55.92
N ALA A 270 43.25 82.49 -56.22
CA ALA A 270 43.98 81.91 -57.34
C ALA A 270 43.45 82.46 -58.68
N GLN A 271 42.13 82.58 -58.83
CA GLN A 271 41.49 83.13 -60.03
C GLN A 271 41.80 84.62 -60.22
N GLU A 272 41.84 85.41 -59.14
CA GLU A 272 42.33 86.79 -59.16
C GLU A 272 43.80 86.84 -59.61
N GLY A 273 44.65 85.96 -59.07
CA GLY A 273 46.05 85.82 -59.45
C GLY A 273 46.24 85.49 -60.94
N ILE A 274 45.46 84.53 -61.47
CA ILE A 274 45.47 84.15 -62.90
C ILE A 274 45.12 85.37 -63.77
N THR A 275 44.11 86.14 -63.36
CA THR A 275 43.70 87.34 -64.08
C THR A 275 44.79 88.42 -64.09
N ALA A 276 45.50 88.58 -62.96
CA ALA A 276 46.64 89.49 -62.84
C ALA A 276 47.82 89.02 -63.70
N MET A 277 48.15 87.73 -63.71
CA MET A 277 49.23 87.16 -64.53
C MET A 277 48.94 87.27 -66.03
N ASN A 278 47.70 87.01 -66.46
CA ASN A 278 47.30 87.23 -67.86
C ASN A 278 47.43 88.70 -68.28
N SER A 279 47.20 89.64 -67.36
CA SER A 279 47.39 91.07 -67.62
C SER A 279 48.87 91.46 -67.66
N MET A 280 49.69 90.88 -66.78
CA MET A 280 51.15 91.01 -66.79
C MET A 280 51.73 90.49 -68.11
N GLN A 281 51.32 89.31 -68.56
CA GLN A 281 51.81 88.70 -69.80
C GLN A 281 51.55 89.62 -71.02
N ARG A 282 50.34 90.18 -71.13
CA ARG A 282 50.01 91.16 -72.19
C ARG A 282 50.89 92.42 -72.11
N ALA A 283 51.18 92.91 -70.91
CA ALA A 283 52.05 94.08 -70.72
C ALA A 283 53.50 93.78 -71.14
N VAL A 284 54.01 92.60 -70.80
CA VAL A 284 55.37 92.16 -71.16
C VAL A 284 55.50 91.93 -72.66
N GLU A 285 54.51 91.30 -73.33
CA GLU A 285 54.45 91.16 -74.79
C GLU A 285 54.47 92.53 -75.51
N GLN A 286 53.78 93.53 -74.95
CA GLN A 286 53.82 94.89 -75.47
C GLN A 286 55.21 95.54 -75.29
N ILE A 287 55.89 95.31 -74.17
CA ILE A 287 57.25 95.79 -73.92
C ILE A 287 58.23 95.12 -74.88
N GLU A 288 58.08 93.82 -75.16
CA GLU A 288 58.89 93.08 -76.13
C GLU A 288 58.78 93.73 -77.51
N THR A 289 57.54 93.98 -77.97
CA THR A 289 57.26 94.62 -79.26
C THR A 289 57.88 96.01 -79.34
N ASN A 290 57.73 96.84 -78.30
CA ASN A 290 58.30 98.19 -78.25
C ASN A 290 59.84 98.17 -78.24
N SER A 291 60.45 97.18 -77.57
CA SER A 291 61.90 97.03 -77.48
C SER A 291 62.49 96.58 -78.82
N GLN A 292 61.83 95.65 -79.52
CA GLN A 292 62.21 95.25 -80.88
C GLN A 292 62.14 96.42 -81.87
N GLN A 293 61.08 97.24 -81.80
CA GLN A 293 60.97 98.47 -82.61
C GLN A 293 62.09 99.46 -82.31
N SER A 294 62.42 99.65 -81.03
CA SER A 294 63.52 100.52 -80.60
C SER A 294 64.87 100.03 -81.14
N LEU A 295 65.13 98.72 -81.06
CA LEU A 295 66.34 98.11 -81.59
C LEU A 295 66.47 98.35 -83.11
N HIS A 296 65.38 98.24 -83.86
CA HIS A 296 65.36 98.53 -85.29
C HIS A 296 65.63 100.02 -85.60
N ALA A 297 65.08 100.94 -84.80
CA ALA A 297 65.34 102.37 -84.96
C ALA A 297 66.81 102.72 -84.67
N ILE A 298 67.40 102.11 -83.64
CA ILE A 298 68.81 102.28 -83.27
C ILE A 298 69.74 101.76 -84.37
N LYS A 299 69.43 100.59 -84.96
CA LYS A 299 70.20 100.03 -86.09
C LYS A 299 70.19 100.96 -87.29
N ARG A 300 69.03 101.52 -87.65
CA ARG A 300 68.94 102.54 -88.70
C ARG A 300 69.76 103.79 -88.37
N LEU A 301 69.75 104.25 -87.12
CA LEU A 301 70.58 105.39 -86.71
C LEU A 301 72.08 105.07 -86.83
N ALA A 302 72.49 103.85 -86.46
CA ALA A 302 73.87 103.40 -86.62
C ALA A 302 74.30 103.37 -88.10
N GLU A 303 73.45 102.88 -88.99
CA GLU A 303 73.66 102.89 -90.44
C GLU A 303 73.80 104.32 -90.98
N HIS A 304 72.84 105.21 -90.67
CA HIS A 304 72.88 106.61 -91.09
C HIS A 304 74.12 107.34 -90.56
N THR A 305 74.52 107.07 -89.32
CA THR A 305 75.72 107.69 -88.72
C THR A 305 77.01 107.17 -89.36
N THR A 306 77.02 105.91 -89.83
CA THR A 306 78.13 105.34 -90.61
C THR A 306 78.22 105.99 -91.99
N GLU A 307 77.08 106.23 -92.64
CA GLU A 307 76.99 106.92 -93.93
C GLU A 307 77.45 108.39 -93.82
N ILE A 308 77.06 109.11 -92.77
CA ILE A 308 77.57 110.46 -92.51
C ILE A 308 79.10 110.45 -92.34
N GLY A 309 79.64 109.45 -91.62
CA GLY A 309 81.08 109.28 -91.47
C GLY A 309 81.80 109.13 -92.82
N SER A 310 81.23 108.36 -93.76
CA SER A 310 81.81 108.23 -95.10
C SER A 310 81.76 109.54 -95.91
N PHE A 311 80.67 110.30 -95.79
CA PHE A 311 80.57 111.64 -96.39
C PHE A 311 81.60 112.61 -95.84
N LEU A 312 81.85 112.61 -94.52
CA LEU A 312 82.86 113.45 -93.90
C LEU A 312 84.27 113.11 -94.41
N SER A 313 84.59 111.82 -94.59
CA SER A 313 85.86 111.40 -95.20
C SER A 313 86.04 111.97 -96.60
N ILE A 314 84.98 111.99 -97.43
CA ILE A 314 85.01 112.58 -98.78
C ILE A 314 85.21 114.10 -98.69
N ILE A 315 84.54 114.78 -97.75
CA ILE A 315 84.71 116.23 -97.54
C ILE A 315 86.14 116.55 -97.12
N THR A 316 86.72 115.79 -96.19
CA THR A 316 88.12 115.96 -95.78
C THR A 316 89.06 115.84 -96.98
N GLU A 317 88.84 114.85 -97.85
CA GLU A 317 89.61 114.69 -99.10
C GLU A 317 89.46 115.90 -100.03
N ILE A 318 88.23 116.40 -100.25
CA ILE A 318 87.97 117.59 -101.08
C ILE A 318 88.65 118.83 -100.49
N VAL A 319 88.60 118.99 -99.17
CA VAL A 319 89.20 120.12 -98.48
C VAL A 319 90.72 120.08 -98.57
N GLU A 320 91.33 118.91 -98.41
CA GLU A 320 92.78 118.72 -98.59
C GLU A 320 93.21 119.03 -100.03
N GLN A 321 92.46 118.52 -101.02
CA GLN A 321 92.67 118.86 -102.42
C GLN A 321 92.52 120.37 -102.68
N THR A 322 91.50 121.02 -102.10
CA THR A 322 91.24 122.46 -102.25
C THR A 322 92.35 123.30 -101.62
N ASN A 323 92.84 122.90 -100.44
CA ASN A 323 93.97 123.53 -99.76
C ASN A 323 95.26 123.42 -100.58
N LEU A 324 95.53 122.25 -101.19
CA LEU A 324 96.66 122.05 -102.12
C LEU A 324 96.52 122.89 -103.39
N LEU A 325 95.32 122.96 -103.98
CA LEU A 325 95.04 123.75 -105.18
C LEU A 325 95.25 125.24 -104.92
N SER A 326 94.73 125.73 -103.78
CA SER A 326 94.87 127.10 -103.33
C SER A 326 96.32 127.46 -102.99
N LEU A 327 97.08 126.55 -102.38
CA LEU A 327 98.51 126.73 -102.13
C LEU A 327 99.28 126.89 -103.45
N ASN A 328 99.01 126.02 -104.43
CA ASN A 328 99.60 126.12 -105.76
C ASN A 328 99.21 127.43 -106.46
N ALA A 329 97.95 127.86 -106.35
CA ALA A 329 97.49 129.14 -106.89
C ALA A 329 98.17 130.35 -106.20
N SER A 330 98.38 130.28 -104.88
CA SER A 330 99.08 131.31 -104.10
C SER A 330 100.55 131.42 -104.51
N ILE A 331 101.21 130.28 -104.73
CA ILE A 331 102.60 130.22 -105.25
C ILE A 331 102.68 130.86 -106.63
N ILE A 332 101.81 130.46 -107.57
CA ILE A 332 101.79 131.01 -108.95
C ILE A 332 101.48 132.51 -108.93
N ALA A 333 100.56 132.96 -108.08
CA ALA A 333 100.23 134.37 -107.94
C ALA A 333 101.38 135.21 -107.36
N ALA A 334 102.15 134.66 -106.40
CA ALA A 334 103.39 135.28 -105.92
C ALA A 334 104.47 135.32 -107.02
N GLN A 335 104.53 134.28 -107.86
CA GLN A 335 105.46 134.17 -108.98
C GLN A 335 105.17 135.18 -110.12
N ALA A 336 103.92 135.60 -110.29
CA ALA A 336 103.48 136.59 -111.27
C ALA A 336 103.70 138.07 -110.84
N GLY A 337 104.25 138.33 -109.65
CA GLY A 337 104.59 139.68 -109.18
C GLY A 337 103.39 140.63 -109.10
N ASP A 338 103.56 141.89 -109.53
CA ASP A 338 102.53 142.94 -109.43
C ASP A 338 101.21 142.60 -110.17
N LYS A 339 101.27 141.77 -111.22
CA LYS A 339 100.10 141.31 -112.00
C LYS A 339 99.29 140.23 -111.28
N GLY A 340 99.89 139.51 -110.32
CA GLY A 340 99.28 138.39 -109.59
C GLY A 340 98.66 138.76 -108.24
N ARG A 341 98.83 140.01 -107.78
CA ARG A 341 98.46 140.44 -106.43
C ARG A 341 96.97 140.23 -106.07
N ALA A 342 96.06 140.47 -107.03
CA ALA A 342 94.62 140.22 -106.82
C ALA A 342 94.31 138.71 -106.73
N PHE A 343 94.99 137.88 -107.51
CA PHE A 343 94.85 136.42 -107.46
C PHE A 343 95.46 135.81 -106.19
N ALA A 344 96.55 136.38 -105.67
CA ALA A 344 97.19 135.93 -104.43
C ALA A 344 96.26 136.10 -103.23
N VAL A 345 95.51 137.22 -103.16
CA VAL A 345 94.53 137.47 -102.09
C VAL A 345 93.38 136.46 -102.16
N VAL A 346 92.86 136.16 -103.35
CA VAL A 346 91.79 135.15 -103.52
C VAL A 346 92.31 133.76 -103.17
N ALA A 347 93.53 133.42 -103.59
CA ALA A 347 94.12 132.12 -103.31
C ALA A 347 94.35 131.92 -101.80
N GLU A 348 94.87 132.91 -101.07
CA GLU A 348 95.01 132.83 -99.60
C GLU A 348 93.65 132.78 -98.89
N GLU A 349 92.62 133.47 -99.38
CA GLU A 349 91.26 133.38 -98.82
C GLU A 349 90.66 131.99 -99.03
N VAL A 350 90.85 131.37 -100.19
CA VAL A 350 90.45 129.96 -100.44
C VAL A 350 91.24 129.01 -99.55
N ARG A 351 92.51 129.30 -99.25
CA ARG A 351 93.35 128.49 -98.35
C ARG A 351 92.81 128.52 -96.93
N SER A 352 92.56 129.74 -96.44
CA SER A 352 91.97 130.00 -95.13
C SER A 352 90.60 129.33 -95.00
N LEU A 353 89.77 129.42 -96.05
CA LEU A 353 88.47 128.75 -96.08
C LEU A 353 88.59 127.23 -96.06
N ALA A 354 89.52 126.64 -96.82
CA ALA A 354 89.80 125.21 -96.80
C ALA A 354 90.29 124.75 -95.42
N GLN A 355 91.25 125.45 -94.80
CA GLN A 355 91.72 125.14 -93.45
C GLN A 355 90.62 125.23 -92.38
N ARG A 356 89.77 126.27 -92.45
CA ARG A 356 88.60 126.40 -91.57
C ARG A 356 87.59 125.27 -91.80
N THR A 357 87.36 124.89 -93.05
CA THR A 357 86.46 123.77 -93.40
C THR A 357 87.03 122.44 -92.89
N ALA A 358 88.35 122.21 -93.00
CA ALA A 358 89.01 121.01 -92.47
C ALA A 358 88.84 120.90 -90.97
N ALA A 359 89.10 121.99 -90.24
CA ALA A 359 88.93 122.03 -88.79
C ALA A 359 87.48 121.74 -88.39
N SER A 360 86.50 122.33 -89.07
CA SER A 360 85.08 122.05 -88.84
C SER A 360 84.69 120.60 -89.19
N THR A 361 85.20 120.04 -90.29
CA THR A 361 84.94 118.63 -90.65
C THR A 361 85.52 117.69 -89.60
N GLN A 362 86.71 117.96 -89.07
CA GLN A 362 87.32 117.17 -88.01
C GLN A 362 86.54 117.24 -86.69
N GLU A 363 86.01 118.42 -86.33
CA GLU A 363 85.11 118.55 -85.18
C GLU A 363 83.81 117.74 -85.37
N ILE A 364 83.22 117.77 -86.57
CA ILE A 364 82.01 116.99 -86.89
C ILE A 364 82.32 115.48 -86.89
N GLU A 365 83.48 115.06 -87.40
CA GLU A 365 83.93 113.67 -87.37
C GLU A 365 84.01 113.16 -85.93
N GLY A 366 84.60 113.92 -85.00
CA GLY A 366 84.62 113.59 -83.58
C GLY A 366 83.22 113.50 -82.94
N LEU A 367 82.27 114.35 -83.35
CA LEU A 367 80.87 114.26 -82.92
C LEU A 367 80.21 112.98 -83.45
N VAL A 368 80.43 112.64 -84.72
CA VAL A 368 79.90 111.42 -85.35
C VAL A 368 80.46 110.17 -84.69
N GLU A 369 81.76 110.11 -84.41
CA GLU A 369 82.37 108.99 -83.66
C GLU A 369 81.76 108.82 -82.26
N ASN A 370 81.48 109.93 -81.55
CA ASN A 370 80.81 109.88 -80.26
C ASN A 370 79.37 109.36 -80.40
N ILE A 371 78.60 109.82 -81.39
CA ILE A 371 77.25 109.32 -81.68
C ILE A 371 77.29 107.82 -82.00
N GLN A 372 78.25 107.34 -82.80
CA GLN A 372 78.40 105.90 -83.09
C GLN A 372 78.67 105.08 -81.83
N ARG A 373 79.55 105.58 -80.95
CA ARG A 373 79.88 104.92 -79.68
C ARG A 373 78.67 104.85 -78.76
N GLU A 374 77.95 105.95 -78.61
CA GLU A 374 76.71 106.01 -77.81
C GLU A 374 75.62 105.12 -78.40
N THR A 375 75.42 105.14 -79.72
CA THR A 375 74.44 104.29 -80.42
C THR A 375 74.71 102.81 -80.19
N LYS A 376 75.98 102.36 -80.25
CA LYS A 376 76.35 100.97 -79.92
C LYS A 376 76.08 100.62 -78.45
N ALA A 377 76.33 101.54 -77.54
CA ALA A 377 76.04 101.33 -76.12
C ALA A 377 74.53 101.21 -75.85
N VAL A 378 73.72 102.05 -76.51
CA VAL A 378 72.25 101.99 -76.44
C VAL A 378 71.74 100.70 -77.10
N GLU A 379 72.29 100.28 -78.24
CA GLU A 379 71.94 99.02 -78.92
C GLU A 379 72.12 97.83 -77.98
N LYS A 380 73.28 97.74 -77.32
CA LYS A 380 73.56 96.69 -76.33
C LYS A 380 72.55 96.70 -75.20
N THR A 381 72.27 97.87 -74.62
CA THR A 381 71.33 98.01 -73.50
C THR A 381 69.91 97.57 -73.89
N VAL A 382 69.46 97.93 -75.10
CA VAL A 382 68.14 97.51 -75.61
C VAL A 382 68.13 96.00 -75.91
N SER A 383 69.21 95.45 -76.45
CA SER A 383 69.34 94.00 -76.68
C SER A 383 69.28 93.21 -75.37
N ASP A 384 70.01 93.63 -74.34
CA ASP A 384 69.97 93.01 -73.00
C ASP A 384 68.55 93.15 -72.37
N GLY A 385 67.87 94.26 -72.65
CA GLY A 385 66.47 94.48 -72.27
C GLY A 385 65.50 93.50 -72.94
N VAL A 386 65.66 93.22 -74.24
CA VAL A 386 64.86 92.22 -74.96
C VAL A 386 65.02 90.82 -74.34
N GLN A 387 66.25 90.43 -73.99
CA GLN A 387 66.48 89.15 -73.31
C GLN A 387 65.79 89.10 -71.94
N SER A 388 65.93 90.16 -71.14
CA SER A 388 65.29 90.24 -69.81
C SER A 388 63.76 90.16 -69.88
N VAL A 389 63.16 90.73 -70.93
CA VAL A 389 61.72 90.64 -71.20
C VAL A 389 61.32 89.20 -71.56
N SER A 390 62.11 88.51 -72.37
CA SER A 390 61.88 87.10 -72.73
C SER A 390 61.88 86.19 -71.48
N ASP A 391 62.87 86.35 -70.61
CA ASP A 391 62.95 85.62 -69.34
C ASP A 391 61.74 85.95 -68.42
N GLY A 392 61.28 87.20 -68.47
CA GLY A 392 60.08 87.66 -67.77
C GLY A 392 58.79 86.97 -68.25
N VAL A 393 58.63 86.76 -69.57
CA VAL A 393 57.50 86.02 -70.14
C VAL A 393 57.49 84.57 -69.64
N GLU A 394 58.64 83.89 -69.65
CA GLU A 394 58.75 82.50 -69.20
C GLU A 394 58.42 82.36 -67.70
N THR A 395 58.90 83.31 -66.88
CA THR A 395 58.59 83.36 -65.45
C THR A 395 57.11 83.62 -65.20
N SER A 396 56.48 84.55 -65.95
CA SER A 396 55.04 84.81 -65.84
C SER A 396 54.20 83.60 -66.24
N ARG A 397 54.59 82.86 -67.28
CA ARG A 397 53.91 81.61 -67.69
C ARG A 397 53.98 80.56 -66.58
N SER A 398 55.16 80.37 -66.00
CA SER A 398 55.36 79.42 -64.89
C SER A 398 54.53 79.78 -63.65
N ALA A 399 54.43 81.07 -63.33
CA ALA A 399 53.57 81.55 -62.25
C ALA A 399 52.07 81.32 -62.53
N ASN A 400 51.63 81.53 -63.78
CA ASN A 400 50.27 81.28 -64.20
C ASN A 400 49.90 79.78 -64.09
N ASP A 401 50.77 78.89 -64.54
CA ASP A 401 50.58 77.43 -64.40
C ASP A 401 50.51 77.00 -62.92
N ALA A 402 51.35 77.60 -62.06
CA ALA A 402 51.30 77.34 -60.62
C ALA A 402 49.95 77.76 -60.01
N LEU A 403 49.40 78.90 -60.41
CA LEU A 403 48.09 79.37 -59.93
C LEU A 403 46.94 78.49 -60.42
N HIS A 404 46.99 78.01 -61.67
CA HIS A 404 46.01 77.02 -62.15
C HIS A 404 46.03 75.72 -61.35
N ARG A 405 47.22 75.24 -60.97
CA ARG A 405 47.35 74.05 -60.10
C ARG A 405 46.80 74.30 -58.69
N ILE A 406 46.94 75.52 -58.16
CA ILE A 406 46.35 75.89 -56.86
C ILE A 406 44.82 75.92 -56.95
N ASP A 407 44.26 76.51 -58.01
CA ASP A 407 42.82 76.55 -58.26
C ASP A 407 42.21 75.13 -58.32
N GLN A 408 42.82 74.24 -59.12
CA GLN A 408 42.39 72.84 -59.21
C GLN A 408 42.51 72.12 -57.86
N SER A 409 43.62 72.29 -57.13
CA SER A 409 43.82 71.65 -55.82
C SER A 409 42.77 72.13 -54.80
N ALA A 410 42.36 73.39 -54.87
CA ALA A 410 41.32 73.95 -54.02
C ALA A 410 39.92 73.41 -54.38
N GLU A 411 39.65 73.17 -55.66
CA GLU A 411 38.42 72.51 -56.12
C GLU A 411 38.33 71.06 -55.62
N GLU A 412 39.40 70.28 -55.79
CA GLU A 412 39.49 68.91 -55.28
C GLU A 412 39.31 68.85 -53.74
N ALA A 413 39.91 69.80 -53.01
CA ALA A 413 39.71 69.93 -51.57
C ALA A 413 38.25 70.23 -51.20
N SER A 414 37.57 71.10 -51.95
CA SER A 414 36.16 71.42 -51.74
C SER A 414 35.26 70.19 -51.98
N GLU A 415 35.52 69.40 -53.01
CA GLU A 415 34.78 68.16 -53.28
C GLU A 415 34.98 67.12 -52.17
N MET A 416 36.22 66.97 -51.69
CA MET A 416 36.55 66.05 -50.60
C MET A 416 35.81 66.44 -49.30
N VAL A 417 35.77 67.73 -49.00
CA VAL A 417 35.04 68.26 -47.84
C VAL A 417 33.54 68.00 -47.95
N GLN A 418 32.95 68.12 -49.15
CA GLN A 418 31.54 67.79 -49.36
C GLN A 418 31.24 66.32 -49.05
N ARG A 419 32.14 65.40 -49.46
CA ARG A 419 32.03 63.97 -49.12
C ARG A 419 32.17 63.73 -47.61
N ILE A 420 33.09 64.42 -46.94
CA ILE A 420 33.24 64.35 -45.48
C ILE A 420 31.96 64.83 -44.79
N ALA A 421 31.35 65.92 -45.26
CA ALA A 421 30.10 66.44 -44.70
C ALA A 421 28.95 65.42 -44.83
N THR A 422 28.81 64.77 -45.99
CA THR A 422 27.82 63.69 -46.18
C THR A 422 28.08 62.52 -45.24
N GLY A 423 29.31 62.01 -45.15
CA GLY A 423 29.67 60.93 -44.23
C GLY A 423 29.45 61.30 -42.76
N THR A 424 29.65 62.56 -42.41
CA THR A 424 29.37 63.10 -41.06
C THR A 424 27.87 63.04 -40.73
N ILE A 425 26.99 63.34 -41.69
CA ILE A 425 25.53 63.26 -41.51
C ILE A 425 25.08 61.80 -41.33
N GLU A 426 25.63 60.89 -42.13
CA GLU A 426 25.36 59.45 -42.00
C GLU A 426 25.82 58.93 -40.63
N GLN A 427 27.02 59.32 -40.19
CA GLN A 427 27.55 58.96 -38.87
C GLN A 427 26.69 59.52 -37.73
N ALA A 428 26.19 60.77 -37.84
CA ALA A 428 25.27 61.34 -36.87
C ALA A 428 23.96 60.54 -36.77
N THR A 429 23.42 60.13 -37.93
CA THR A 429 22.20 59.33 -38.02
C THR A 429 22.40 57.94 -37.42
N GLY A 430 23.51 57.27 -37.74
CA GLY A 430 23.89 55.99 -37.15
C GLY A 430 24.06 56.07 -35.63
N SER A 431 24.74 57.11 -35.14
CA SER A 431 24.94 57.33 -33.70
C SER A 431 23.61 57.48 -32.94
N ASN A 432 22.66 58.24 -33.50
CA ASN A 432 21.32 58.36 -32.91
C ASN A 432 20.55 57.04 -32.88
N LEU A 433 20.70 56.20 -33.90
CA LEU A 433 20.07 54.88 -33.92
C LEU A 433 20.66 53.98 -32.83
N ILE A 434 21.99 53.95 -32.69
CA ILE A 434 22.66 53.17 -31.65
C ILE A 434 22.24 53.70 -30.26
N ALA A 435 22.12 55.01 -30.06
CA ALA A 435 21.66 55.59 -28.78
C ALA A 435 20.27 55.05 -28.39
N LYS A 436 19.35 55.03 -29.36
CA LYS A 436 17.99 54.52 -29.15
C LYS A 436 17.96 53.02 -28.84
N GLU A 437 18.82 52.23 -29.47
CA GLU A 437 18.92 50.79 -29.15
C GLU A 437 19.58 50.55 -27.79
N ALA A 438 20.55 51.38 -27.38
CA ALA A 438 21.11 51.34 -26.03
C ALA A 438 20.03 51.62 -24.97
N GLU A 439 19.17 52.62 -25.18
CA GLU A 439 18.04 52.91 -24.28
C GLU A 439 17.07 51.73 -24.16
N LYS A 440 16.68 51.12 -25.29
CA LYS A 440 15.84 49.91 -25.28
C LYS A 440 16.50 48.73 -24.59
N ASN A 441 17.82 48.57 -24.72
CA ASN A 441 18.55 47.52 -24.03
C ASN A 441 18.55 47.74 -22.51
N LEU A 442 18.67 48.98 -22.03
CA LEU A 442 18.51 49.28 -20.59
C LEU A 442 17.11 48.93 -20.08
N ASP A 443 16.07 49.15 -20.88
CA ASP A 443 14.71 48.72 -20.51
C ASP A 443 14.58 47.18 -20.45
N ARG A 444 15.21 46.46 -21.39
CA ARG A 444 15.27 44.99 -21.35
C ARG A 444 16.06 44.45 -20.16
N VAL A 445 17.13 45.14 -19.76
CA VAL A 445 17.91 44.84 -18.55
C VAL A 445 17.02 45.00 -17.31
N ARG A 446 16.24 46.08 -17.21
CA ARG A 446 15.28 46.27 -16.11
C ARG A 446 14.24 45.15 -16.04
N GLN A 447 13.66 44.78 -17.19
CA GLN A 447 12.69 43.67 -17.26
C GLN A 447 13.33 42.33 -16.86
N SER A 448 14.55 42.05 -17.32
CA SER A 448 15.26 40.82 -16.94
C SER A 448 15.56 40.77 -15.45
N ARG A 449 15.97 41.90 -14.86
CA ARG A 449 16.21 42.01 -13.42
C ARG A 449 14.95 41.73 -12.61
N GLN A 450 13.79 42.24 -13.04
CA GLN A 450 12.51 41.91 -12.40
C GLN A 450 12.19 40.41 -12.52
N ALA A 451 12.35 39.83 -13.71
CA ALA A 451 12.09 38.41 -13.92
C ALA A 451 12.99 37.51 -13.07
N ILE A 452 14.27 37.87 -12.89
CA ILE A 452 15.21 37.20 -11.99
C ILE A 452 14.69 37.23 -10.55
N GLN A 453 14.28 38.39 -10.04
CA GLN A 453 13.75 38.52 -8.67
C GLN A 453 12.50 37.65 -8.45
N GLU A 454 11.60 37.61 -9.44
CA GLU A 454 10.42 36.76 -9.40
C GLU A 454 10.81 35.26 -9.40
N GLN A 455 11.79 34.87 -10.22
CA GLN A 455 12.27 33.48 -10.26
C GLN A 455 12.96 33.08 -8.95
N GLU A 456 13.76 33.94 -8.33
CA GLU A 456 14.36 33.70 -7.01
C GLU A 456 13.28 33.40 -5.95
N GLY A 457 12.20 34.20 -5.93
CA GLY A 457 11.05 33.95 -5.05
C GLY A 457 10.36 32.61 -5.33
N ARG A 458 10.23 32.23 -6.60
CA ARG A 458 9.63 30.94 -6.99
C ARG A 458 10.50 29.75 -6.59
N ILE A 459 11.82 29.85 -6.67
CA ILE A 459 12.73 28.81 -6.18
C ILE A 459 12.53 28.58 -4.69
N LEU A 460 12.42 29.63 -3.87
CA LEU A 460 12.17 29.47 -2.44
C LEU A 460 10.87 28.70 -2.16
N HIS A 461 9.80 28.96 -2.93
CA HIS A 461 8.56 28.21 -2.81
C HIS A 461 8.73 26.73 -3.18
N ILE A 462 9.50 26.41 -4.23
CA ILE A 462 9.75 25.03 -4.64
C ILE A 462 10.59 24.30 -3.59
N VAL A 463 11.64 24.94 -3.06
CA VAL A 463 12.46 24.37 -1.98
C VAL A 463 11.59 24.02 -0.77
N HIS A 464 10.68 24.92 -0.37
CA HIS A 464 9.74 24.63 0.72
C HIS A 464 8.80 23.45 0.38
N ALA A 465 8.28 23.38 -0.84
CA ALA A 465 7.43 22.27 -1.27
C ALA A 465 8.18 20.93 -1.27
N LEU A 466 9.45 20.91 -1.69
CA LEU A 466 10.30 19.72 -1.67
C LEU A 466 10.55 19.21 -0.25
N GLU A 467 10.77 20.12 0.71
CA GLU A 467 10.93 19.72 2.12
C GLU A 467 9.64 19.09 2.67
N GLN A 468 8.47 19.63 2.33
CA GLN A 468 7.18 19.02 2.69
C GLN A 468 6.99 17.64 2.05
N MET A 469 7.34 17.49 0.77
CA MET A 469 7.26 16.20 0.08
C MET A 469 8.19 15.17 0.70
N LYS A 470 9.40 15.57 1.12
CA LYS A 470 10.36 14.70 1.81
C LYS A 470 9.80 14.18 3.13
N ILE A 471 9.19 15.05 3.93
CA ILE A 471 8.52 14.66 5.18
C ILE A 471 7.38 13.68 4.88
N LEU A 472 6.55 13.96 3.87
CA LEU A 472 5.45 13.09 3.48
C LEU A 472 5.92 11.71 3.00
N ALA A 473 6.97 11.65 2.18
CA ALA A 473 7.56 10.39 1.73
C ALA A 473 8.06 9.54 2.91
N GLN A 474 8.69 10.18 3.91
CA GLN A 474 9.13 9.50 5.13
C GLN A 474 7.94 8.98 5.97
N GLN A 475 6.85 9.74 6.04
CA GLN A 475 5.62 9.31 6.71
C GLN A 475 4.98 8.12 6.01
N ILE A 476 4.91 8.12 4.67
CA ILE A 476 4.41 6.98 3.89
C ILE A 476 5.24 5.74 4.18
N ASN A 477 6.58 5.82 4.07
CA ASN A 477 7.44 4.66 4.35
C ASN A 477 7.26 4.10 5.77
N THR A 478 7.11 4.98 6.75
CA THR A 478 6.85 4.57 8.14
C THR A 478 5.48 3.88 8.29
N ALA A 479 4.43 4.46 7.71
CA ALA A 479 3.08 3.92 7.75
C ALA A 479 2.98 2.56 7.03
N THR A 480 3.59 2.44 5.85
CA THR A 480 3.67 1.19 5.07
C THR A 480 4.38 0.09 5.86
N THR A 481 5.48 0.42 6.54
CA THR A 481 6.21 -0.54 7.39
C THR A 481 5.37 -1.05 8.55
N GLU A 482 4.67 -0.15 9.26
CA GLU A 482 3.78 -0.56 10.35
C GLU A 482 2.52 -1.30 9.85
N GLN A 483 2.00 -0.95 8.67
CA GLN A 483 0.89 -1.68 8.03
C GLN A 483 1.32 -3.11 7.65
N ALA A 484 2.51 -3.30 7.07
CA ALA A 484 3.05 -4.63 6.76
C ALA A 484 3.16 -5.50 8.03
N LYS A 485 3.67 -4.91 9.11
CA LYS A 485 3.79 -5.58 10.42
C LYS A 485 2.42 -5.89 11.03
N GLY A 486 1.47 -4.96 10.96
CA GLY A 486 0.10 -5.16 11.40
C GLY A 486 -0.60 -6.27 10.63
N ASN A 487 -0.42 -6.31 9.31
CA ASN A 487 -0.98 -7.34 8.44
C ASN A 487 -0.43 -8.74 8.77
N ARG A 488 0.88 -8.87 8.99
CA ARG A 488 1.50 -10.14 9.42
C ARG A 488 0.89 -10.67 10.72
N LYS A 489 0.73 -9.79 11.72
CA LYS A 489 0.08 -10.15 13.00
C LYS A 489 -1.39 -10.53 12.81
N TYR A 490 -2.09 -9.81 11.94
CA TYR A 490 -3.48 -10.12 11.61
C TYR A 490 -3.60 -11.51 10.98
N LEU A 491 -2.74 -11.83 10.01
CA LEU A 491 -2.69 -13.15 9.38
C LEU A 491 -2.41 -14.27 10.38
N GLU A 492 -1.43 -14.07 11.26
CA GLU A 492 -1.12 -15.02 12.35
C GLU A 492 -2.34 -15.26 13.26
N SER A 493 -3.09 -14.21 13.60
CA SER A 493 -4.33 -14.34 14.36
C SER A 493 -5.42 -15.12 13.61
N VAL A 494 -5.58 -14.87 12.30
CA VAL A 494 -6.58 -15.57 11.47
C VAL A 494 -6.26 -17.07 11.39
N VAL A 495 -4.99 -17.42 11.21
CA VAL A 495 -4.55 -18.83 11.18
C VAL A 495 -4.83 -19.50 12.52
N ASN A 496 -4.47 -18.86 13.64
CA ASN A 496 -4.74 -19.37 14.99
C ASN A 496 -6.24 -19.52 15.29
N ASP A 497 -7.08 -18.56 14.87
CA ASP A 497 -8.54 -18.66 15.01
C ASP A 497 -9.09 -19.86 14.24
N ASN A 498 -8.59 -20.09 13.01
CA ASN A 498 -8.98 -21.23 12.18
C ASN A 498 -8.55 -22.57 12.80
N GLU A 499 -7.34 -22.66 13.37
CA GLU A 499 -6.88 -23.85 14.10
C GLU A 499 -7.78 -24.15 15.31
N LYS A 500 -8.13 -23.14 16.11
CA LYS A 500 -9.06 -23.30 17.24
C LYS A 500 -10.46 -23.71 16.79
N ALA A 501 -10.94 -23.16 15.68
CA ALA A 501 -12.22 -23.54 15.10
C ALA A 501 -12.23 -25.03 14.73
N GLN A 502 -11.16 -25.55 14.11
CA GLN A 502 -11.03 -26.98 13.82
C GLN A 502 -11.04 -27.85 15.09
N LEU A 503 -10.33 -27.45 16.14
CA LEU A 503 -10.36 -28.17 17.43
C LEU A 503 -11.76 -28.17 18.05
N LEU A 504 -12.50 -27.06 17.96
CA LEU A 504 -13.90 -27.00 18.41
C LEU A 504 -14.81 -27.92 17.59
N LYS A 505 -14.59 -28.02 16.27
CA LYS A 505 -15.31 -28.96 15.41
C LYS A 505 -15.12 -30.39 15.87
N GLU A 506 -13.86 -30.80 16.09
CA GLU A 506 -13.52 -32.15 16.55
C GLU A 506 -14.16 -32.45 17.90
N ALA A 507 -14.09 -31.52 18.86
CA ALA A 507 -14.71 -31.66 20.17
C ALA A 507 -16.25 -31.77 20.08
N ALA A 508 -16.91 -30.96 19.23
CA ALA A 508 -18.36 -31.03 19.03
C ALA A 508 -18.80 -32.36 18.38
N ILE A 509 -18.04 -32.87 17.41
CA ILE A 509 -18.28 -34.20 16.81
C ILE A 509 -18.14 -35.28 17.88
N GLN A 510 -17.12 -35.21 18.74
CA GLN A 510 -16.92 -36.17 19.82
C GLN A 510 -18.08 -36.14 20.83
N GLN A 511 -18.60 -34.95 21.17
CA GLN A 511 -19.76 -34.82 22.05
C GLN A 511 -21.06 -35.38 21.43
N LEU A 512 -21.22 -35.30 20.10
CA LEU A 512 -22.34 -35.97 19.42
C LEU A 512 -22.25 -37.50 19.56
N VAL A 513 -21.04 -38.06 19.47
CA VAL A 513 -20.80 -39.50 19.68
C VAL A 513 -21.16 -39.90 21.11
N TYR A 514 -20.76 -39.11 22.12
CA TYR A 514 -21.16 -39.37 23.51
C TYR A 514 -22.67 -39.23 23.72
N GLY A 515 -23.31 -38.24 23.10
CA GLY A 515 -24.77 -38.07 23.16
C GLY A 515 -25.52 -39.28 22.59
N ASP A 516 -25.03 -39.87 21.50
CA ASP A 516 -25.59 -41.09 20.91
C ASP A 516 -25.44 -42.30 21.85
N GLN A 517 -24.28 -42.46 22.49
CA GLN A 517 -24.06 -43.51 23.49
C GLN A 517 -24.99 -43.36 24.70
N VAL A 518 -25.20 -42.14 25.19
CA VAL A 518 -26.16 -41.86 26.27
C VAL A 518 -27.58 -42.24 25.83
N LYS A 519 -27.97 -41.90 24.59
CA LYS A 519 -29.29 -42.26 24.04
C LYS A 519 -29.49 -43.78 23.98
N THR A 520 -28.50 -44.53 23.51
CA THR A 520 -28.53 -46.00 23.51
C THR A 520 -28.67 -46.55 24.92
N PHE A 521 -27.84 -46.09 25.86
CA PHE A 521 -27.89 -46.52 27.26
C PHE A 521 -29.24 -46.22 27.94
N VAL A 522 -29.79 -45.03 27.71
CA VAL A 522 -31.11 -44.62 28.20
C VAL A 522 -32.21 -45.53 27.66
N THR A 523 -32.13 -45.91 26.38
CA THR A 523 -33.09 -46.79 25.72
C THR A 523 -33.05 -48.20 26.31
N GLU A 524 -31.85 -48.81 26.37
CA GLU A 524 -31.64 -50.14 26.95
C GLU A 524 -32.08 -50.20 28.43
N THR A 525 -31.76 -49.16 29.22
CA THR A 525 -32.13 -49.13 30.63
C THR A 525 -33.64 -48.93 30.83
N SER A 526 -34.28 -48.12 29.99
CA SER A 526 -35.74 -47.93 30.03
C SER A 526 -36.49 -49.23 29.71
N GLU A 527 -35.99 -50.03 28.77
CA GLU A 527 -36.56 -51.36 28.47
C GLU A 527 -36.48 -52.31 29.69
N VAL A 528 -35.35 -52.32 30.40
CA VAL A 528 -35.18 -53.11 31.62
C VAL A 528 -36.10 -52.63 32.74
N LEU A 529 -36.21 -51.32 32.96
CA LEU A 529 -37.10 -50.75 33.98
C LEU A 529 -38.57 -51.02 33.66
N GLN A 530 -38.95 -50.95 32.39
CA GLN A 530 -40.30 -51.29 31.96
C GLN A 530 -40.60 -52.77 32.22
N HIS A 531 -39.65 -53.66 31.94
CA HIS A 531 -39.78 -55.08 32.27
C HIS A 531 -39.91 -55.33 33.78
N ASN A 532 -39.11 -54.64 34.60
CA ASN A 532 -39.20 -54.74 36.06
C ASN A 532 -40.52 -54.19 36.61
N SER A 533 -41.04 -53.08 36.04
CA SER A 533 -42.36 -52.55 36.41
C SER A 533 -43.46 -53.56 36.10
N ASN A 534 -43.46 -54.15 34.90
CA ASN A 534 -44.43 -55.17 34.52
C ASN A 534 -44.36 -56.41 35.43
N THR A 535 -43.16 -56.79 35.85
CA THR A 535 -42.94 -57.91 36.79
C THR A 535 -43.44 -57.57 38.19
N ALA A 536 -43.25 -56.34 38.65
CA ALA A 536 -43.78 -55.86 39.92
C ALA A 536 -45.32 -55.83 39.92
N ASP A 537 -45.95 -55.39 38.81
CA ASP A 537 -47.41 -55.43 38.64
C ASP A 537 -47.96 -56.87 38.71
N ASP A 538 -47.26 -57.84 38.10
CA ASP A 538 -47.62 -59.25 38.18
C ASP A 538 -47.49 -59.81 39.61
N LEU A 539 -46.44 -59.41 40.35
CA LEU A 539 -46.28 -59.76 41.77
C LEU A 539 -47.42 -59.19 42.64
N ILE A 540 -47.82 -57.94 42.42
CA ILE A 540 -48.97 -57.33 43.12
C ILE A 540 -50.23 -58.17 42.87
N ALA A 541 -50.49 -58.57 41.63
CA ALA A 541 -51.64 -59.41 41.28
C ALA A 541 -51.60 -60.79 41.98
N GLN A 542 -50.43 -61.44 42.01
CA GLN A 542 -50.26 -62.73 42.70
C GLN A 542 -50.41 -62.62 44.23
N ILE A 543 -49.93 -61.53 44.83
CA ILE A 543 -50.08 -61.26 46.27
C ILE A 543 -51.55 -61.06 46.63
N ALA A 544 -52.32 -60.35 45.79
CA ALA A 544 -53.76 -60.17 45.99
C ALA A 544 -54.53 -61.51 45.98
N ASP A 545 -54.15 -62.44 45.10
CA ASP A 545 -54.73 -63.79 45.08
C ASP A 545 -54.38 -64.62 46.33
N ALA A 546 -53.17 -64.49 46.86
CA ALA A 546 -52.74 -65.16 48.09
C ALA A 546 -53.47 -64.61 49.35
N LEU A 547 -53.70 -63.30 49.42
CA LEU A 547 -54.55 -62.67 50.46
C LEU A 547 -55.97 -63.22 50.43
N ARG A 548 -56.57 -63.39 49.24
CA ARG A 548 -57.90 -63.96 49.08
C ARG A 548 -58.00 -65.41 49.57
N LEU A 549 -56.94 -66.19 49.40
CA LEU A 549 -56.84 -67.56 49.93
C LEU A 549 -56.72 -67.56 51.46
N THR A 550 -55.97 -66.61 52.03
CA THR A 550 -55.77 -66.47 53.48
C THR A 550 -57.05 -66.04 54.21
N GLU A 551 -57.81 -65.06 53.68
CA GLU A 551 -59.14 -64.69 54.21
C GLU A 551 -60.13 -65.87 54.19
N LYS A 552 -60.03 -66.71 53.16
CA LYS A 552 -60.88 -67.90 53.02
C LYS A 552 -60.56 -68.95 54.09
N LEU A 553 -59.29 -69.06 54.48
CA LEU A 553 -58.83 -69.92 55.56
C LEU A 553 -59.32 -69.42 56.93
N GLU A 554 -59.24 -68.12 57.21
CA GLU A 554 -59.77 -67.52 58.45
C GLU A 554 -61.28 -67.74 58.62
N LYS A 555 -62.06 -67.64 57.53
CA LYS A 555 -63.50 -67.90 57.56
C LYS A 555 -63.88 -69.34 57.95
N GLU A 556 -63.11 -70.32 57.49
CA GLU A 556 -63.33 -71.74 57.84
C GLU A 556 -62.94 -72.03 59.31
N VAL A 557 -61.89 -71.38 59.82
CA VAL A 557 -61.48 -71.52 61.23
C VAL A 557 -62.52 -70.92 62.19
N ALA A 558 -63.22 -69.86 61.79
CA ALA A 558 -64.31 -69.26 62.58
C ALA A 558 -65.55 -70.19 62.74
N LEU A 559 -65.79 -71.13 61.82
CA LEU A 559 -66.95 -72.02 61.85
C LEU A 559 -66.91 -73.07 62.98
N PHE A 560 -65.72 -73.47 63.43
CA PHE A 560 -65.52 -74.46 64.50
C PHE A 560 -65.82 -73.95 65.92
N ARG A 561 -66.11 -72.65 66.09
CA ARG A 561 -66.43 -72.02 67.39
C ARG A 561 -67.89 -72.17 67.85
N SER A 562 -68.79 -72.75 67.04
CA SER A 562 -70.25 -72.56 67.19
C SER A 562 -71.06 -73.69 67.87
N HIS A 563 -70.43 -74.65 68.55
CA HIS A 563 -71.11 -75.77 69.22
C HIS A 563 -70.61 -76.05 70.64
N ASP A 564 -70.63 -75.04 71.52
CA ASP A 564 -70.90 -75.21 72.95
C ASP A 564 -71.09 -73.82 73.57
N SER A 565 -72.26 -73.59 74.16
CA SER A 565 -72.64 -72.43 75.01
C SER A 565 -73.09 -71.13 74.30
N GLN A 566 -74.35 -71.10 73.87
CA GLN A 566 -75.31 -70.00 74.17
C GLN A 566 -76.16 -70.43 75.39
N PRO A 567 -76.87 -69.56 76.17
CA PRO A 567 -77.41 -68.23 75.82
C PRO A 567 -77.41 -67.18 76.97
N VAL A 568 -78.18 -66.08 76.75
CA VAL A 568 -78.71 -65.05 77.69
C VAL A 568 -77.81 -63.80 77.82
N GLU A 569 -77.95 -62.69 77.08
CA GLU A 569 -79.10 -61.92 76.53
C GLU A 569 -79.88 -61.09 77.58
N SER A 570 -79.88 -59.75 77.38
CA SER A 570 -80.60 -58.61 78.03
C SER A 570 -79.60 -57.60 78.65
N GLU A 571 -79.48 -56.31 78.28
CA GLU A 571 -80.35 -55.31 77.62
C GLU A 571 -79.50 -54.46 76.65
N ASP A 572 -79.96 -54.14 75.43
CA ASP A 572 -80.85 -53.00 75.09
C ASP A 572 -80.20 -51.63 75.41
N ASP A 573 -80.17 -50.62 74.55
CA ASP A 573 -80.56 -50.53 73.16
C ASP A 573 -79.89 -49.28 72.57
N SER A 574 -79.87 -49.34 71.26
CA SER A 574 -79.40 -48.48 70.22
C SER A 574 -79.69 -46.95 70.31
N LYS A 575 -78.99 -46.28 69.37
CA LYS A 575 -79.43 -45.12 68.57
C LYS A 575 -79.06 -43.72 69.06
N ASN A 576 -78.10 -43.12 68.33
CA ASN A 576 -78.37 -42.34 67.11
C ASN A 576 -77.77 -40.93 67.12
N SER A 577 -77.32 -40.54 65.92
CA SER A 577 -77.02 -39.19 65.43
C SER A 577 -75.82 -38.51 66.09
N GLY A 578 -74.92 -37.85 65.39
CA GLY A 578 -75.02 -37.26 64.06
C GLY A 578 -74.39 -35.86 64.14
N GLY A 579 -73.77 -35.44 63.05
CA GLY A 579 -73.54 -34.02 62.78
C GLY A 579 -72.24 -33.42 63.30
N GLY A 580 -71.39 -33.00 62.36
CA GLY A 580 -71.51 -31.60 61.96
C GLY A 580 -70.23 -30.78 61.99
N GLY A 581 -69.92 -30.20 60.84
CA GLY A 581 -69.22 -28.93 60.70
C GLY A 581 -68.09 -29.00 59.67
N GLU A 582 -68.28 -28.64 58.40
CA GLU A 582 -68.26 -27.25 57.87
C GLU A 582 -66.84 -26.63 57.98
N LEU A 583 -66.20 -25.99 56.99
CA LEU A 583 -66.60 -25.31 55.77
C LEU A 583 -65.34 -24.99 54.93
N SER A 584 -65.55 -24.96 53.60
CA SER A 584 -65.03 -24.02 52.56
C SER A 584 -63.51 -23.83 52.35
N GLU A 585 -62.99 -23.96 51.12
CA GLU A 585 -63.12 -23.04 49.95
C GLU A 585 -62.78 -21.59 50.36
N GLU A 586 -61.87 -20.88 49.71
CA GLU A 586 -61.92 -20.44 48.32
C GLU A 586 -60.54 -19.78 48.03
N ASN A 587 -59.75 -20.32 47.11
CA ASN A 587 -59.64 -19.93 45.69
C ASN A 587 -59.00 -18.54 45.47
N LEU A 588 -57.85 -18.50 44.77
CA LEU A 588 -57.73 -18.26 43.31
C LEU A 588 -57.99 -16.76 43.05
N ASP A 589 -57.12 -15.98 42.45
CA ASP A 589 -56.46 -16.06 41.15
C ASP A 589 -55.89 -14.62 40.96
N ALA A 590 -54.97 -14.21 40.09
CA ALA A 590 -54.53 -14.68 38.81
C ALA A 590 -53.27 -13.89 38.38
N GLN A 591 -52.46 -14.56 37.56
CA GLN A 591 -51.85 -14.10 36.30
C GLN A 591 -50.82 -12.94 36.26
N LEU A 592 -49.60 -13.36 35.92
CA LEU A 592 -48.83 -13.01 34.71
C LEU A 592 -49.18 -11.71 33.97
N ASP A 593 -48.20 -10.82 33.93
CA ASP A 593 -47.79 -9.89 32.85
C ASP A 593 -46.52 -9.19 33.37
N GLU A 594 -45.55 -8.69 32.62
CA GLU A 594 -45.07 -8.84 31.25
C GLU A 594 -43.70 -8.12 31.28
N PHE A 595 -42.79 -8.54 30.41
CA PHE A 595 -41.79 -7.74 29.70
C PHE A 595 -41.12 -6.49 30.35
N PHE A 596 -39.77 -6.57 30.35
CA PHE A 596 -38.80 -5.47 30.15
C PHE A 596 -38.68 -4.35 31.20
N SER A 597 -37.58 -4.42 31.96
CA SER A 597 -36.88 -3.24 32.48
C SER A 597 -35.65 -3.01 31.61
N GLU A 598 -35.80 -2.03 30.72
CA GLU A 598 -34.74 -1.32 30.03
C GLU A 598 -33.97 -0.43 31.03
N THR A 599 -32.71 -0.09 30.69
CA THR A 599 -31.84 0.94 31.28
C THR A 599 -31.43 0.75 32.75
N THR A 600 -30.15 0.78 33.10
CA THR A 600 -29.39 2.04 33.25
C THR A 600 -27.88 1.77 33.41
N ASN A 601 -27.10 2.61 32.73
CA ASN A 601 -25.66 2.93 32.86
C ASN A 601 -24.60 1.98 32.29
#